data_AF-A0A975EGN3-F1
#
_entry.id   AF-A0A975EGN3-F1
#
_cell.length_a   1.000
_cell.length_b   1.000
_cell.length_c   1.000
_cell.angle_alpha   90.00
_cell.angle_beta   90.00
_cell.angle_gamma   90.00
#
_symmetry.space_group_name_H-M   'P 1'
#
loop_
_entity.id
_entity.type
_entity.pdbx_description
1 polymer ?
#
loop_
_entity_poly.entity_id
_entity_poly.type
_entity_poly.pdbx_seq_one_letter_code
_entity_poly.pdbx_strand_id
1 'polypeptide(L)'
;MDFAERHEIWISPYTLRARGFLNAVSSRREFSGVLIRVGKGYGCIHPWPELGDIPVGKCLEDLKGRRAWPIVRRALRCAEFDDAARVAEESLFEDMEVPTSHATLVKADAAEVSAAVAAGFTVVKMKAGRDLAAEADFLGKMVAAYPTLRWRLDFNEVPDPETADGFLTGLPPQVREALDFIEDICPFSETTWAGLWKKHRVPLAVDRESGPHRKAAQLTVIKPALDEPFLLAEAAAMNGQAVVVTSYMDHPLGQAFAAWEAARMELLFPGLVRVCGLQTHHLFENNAFTEALGEWKPGFTVPGGTGLGFDDQLDALTWVKLS
;
A
#
# COMPACT_ATOMS: atom_id res chain seq x y z
N MET A 1 16.32 8.55 -25.11
CA MET A 1 15.55 7.34 -25.46
C MET A 1 15.10 6.74 -24.15
N ASP A 2 13.79 6.68 -23.94
CA ASP A 2 13.12 6.16 -22.73
C ASP A 2 13.51 4.69 -22.49
N PHE A 3 13.55 4.22 -21.23
CA PHE A 3 13.94 2.83 -20.89
C PHE A 3 13.09 1.82 -21.68
N ALA A 4 11.78 2.04 -21.73
CA ALA A 4 10.83 1.22 -22.48
C ALA A 4 11.01 1.29 -24.01
N GLU A 5 11.66 2.32 -24.55
CA GLU A 5 11.91 2.44 -26.00
C GLU A 5 13.14 1.64 -26.45
N ARG A 6 14.03 1.27 -25.52
CA ARG A 6 15.27 0.54 -25.82
C ARG A 6 15.11 -0.97 -25.78
N HIS A 7 14.00 -1.46 -25.23
CA HIS A 7 13.81 -2.88 -24.93
C HIS A 7 12.45 -3.37 -25.43
N GLU A 8 12.42 -4.64 -25.81
CA GLU A 8 11.14 -5.33 -26.02
C GLU A 8 10.42 -5.50 -24.68
N ILE A 9 9.11 -5.29 -24.68
CA ILE A 9 8.27 -5.48 -23.51
C ILE A 9 7.60 -6.85 -23.63
N TRP A 10 7.70 -7.65 -22.57
CA TRP A 10 7.03 -8.94 -22.44
C TRP A 10 6.05 -8.88 -21.29
N ILE A 11 4.97 -9.67 -21.36
CA ILE A 11 3.94 -9.71 -20.35
C ILE A 11 3.62 -11.14 -19.91
N SER A 12 3.24 -11.29 -18.65
CA SER A 12 2.69 -12.52 -18.09
C SER A 12 1.43 -12.19 -17.27
N PRO A 13 0.22 -12.46 -17.79
CA PRO A 13 -1.02 -12.20 -17.08
C PRO A 13 -1.17 -13.12 -15.86
N TYR A 14 -1.79 -12.61 -14.80
CA TYR A 14 -2.13 -13.41 -13.62
C TYR A 14 -3.49 -13.00 -13.03
N THR A 15 -4.00 -13.85 -12.14
CA THR A 15 -5.19 -13.57 -11.34
C THR A 15 -4.91 -13.89 -9.88
N LEU A 16 -5.11 -12.92 -8.98
CA LEU A 16 -5.13 -13.15 -7.54
C LEU A 16 -6.55 -13.48 -7.08
N ARG A 17 -6.70 -14.55 -6.30
CA ARG A 17 -7.97 -14.98 -5.72
C ARG A 17 -8.01 -14.60 -4.24
N ALA A 18 -8.96 -13.76 -3.84
CA ALA A 18 -9.07 -13.30 -2.46
C ALA A 18 -9.76 -14.34 -1.56
N ARG A 19 -9.23 -14.52 -0.35
CA ARG A 19 -9.80 -15.40 0.68
C ARG A 19 -11.13 -14.90 1.25
N GLY A 20 -11.44 -13.61 1.05
CA GLY A 20 -12.70 -12.97 1.40
C GLY A 20 -12.97 -11.74 0.54
N PHE A 21 -13.90 -10.89 0.97
CA PHE A 21 -14.11 -9.56 0.36
C PHE A 21 -13.05 -8.59 0.88
N LEU A 22 -12.42 -7.83 -0.02
CA LEU A 22 -11.25 -7.00 0.30
C LEU A 22 -11.58 -5.53 0.56
N ASN A 23 -12.77 -5.07 0.18
CA ASN A 23 -13.22 -3.71 0.44
C ASN A 23 -14.75 -3.63 0.56
N ALA A 24 -15.24 -2.49 1.02
CA ALA A 24 -16.67 -2.24 1.20
C ALA A 24 -17.43 -1.98 -0.13
N VAL A 25 -16.70 -1.70 -1.21
CA VAL A 25 -17.25 -1.22 -2.49
C VAL A 25 -17.57 -2.38 -3.44
N SER A 26 -16.89 -3.52 -3.32
CA SER A 26 -16.97 -4.64 -4.27
C SER A 26 -16.97 -6.00 -3.59
N SER A 27 -17.82 -6.91 -4.12
CA SER A 27 -17.85 -8.33 -3.76
C SER A 27 -16.96 -9.19 -4.65
N ARG A 28 -16.16 -8.57 -5.53
CA ARG A 28 -15.22 -9.27 -6.42
C ARG A 28 -14.18 -10.03 -5.59
N ARG A 29 -13.83 -11.24 -6.06
CA ARG A 29 -12.82 -12.11 -5.43
C ARG A 29 -11.67 -12.48 -6.35
N GLU A 30 -11.72 -12.13 -7.63
CA GLU A 30 -10.68 -12.42 -8.61
C GLU A 30 -10.13 -11.13 -9.20
N PHE A 31 -8.85 -10.85 -8.97
CA PHE A 31 -8.20 -9.60 -9.35
C PHE A 31 -7.14 -9.87 -10.42
N SER A 32 -7.41 -9.44 -11.64
CA SER A 32 -6.52 -9.65 -12.78
C SER A 32 -5.50 -8.53 -12.88
N GLY A 33 -4.24 -8.93 -13.00
CA GLY A 33 -3.13 -8.03 -13.27
C GLY A 33 -2.19 -8.63 -14.29
N VAL A 34 -1.07 -7.95 -14.51
CA VAL A 34 -0.04 -8.41 -15.44
C VAL A 34 1.34 -8.07 -14.90
N LEU A 35 2.24 -9.04 -14.95
CA LEU A 35 3.66 -8.79 -14.77
C LEU A 35 4.25 -8.35 -16.11
N ILE A 36 5.15 -7.39 -16.07
CA ILE A 36 5.87 -6.91 -17.24
C ILE A 36 7.35 -7.28 -17.09
N ARG A 37 8.01 -7.56 -18.20
CA ARG A 37 9.46 -7.72 -18.30
C ARG A 37 9.98 -6.78 -19.38
N VAL A 38 10.98 -5.97 -19.02
CA VAL A 38 11.62 -4.98 -19.89
C VAL A 38 13.12 -5.09 -19.67
N GLY A 39 13.87 -5.55 -20.68
CA GLY A 39 15.26 -5.95 -20.48
C GLY A 39 15.36 -7.20 -19.59
N LYS A 40 16.18 -7.14 -18.54
CA LYS A 40 16.23 -8.12 -17.45
C LYS A 40 15.26 -7.79 -16.31
N GLY A 41 14.73 -6.57 -16.25
CA GLY A 41 13.89 -6.11 -15.15
C GLY A 41 12.42 -6.47 -15.26
N TYR A 42 11.76 -6.54 -14.11
CA TYR A 42 10.36 -6.92 -13.96
C TYR A 42 9.56 -5.86 -13.20
N GLY A 43 8.29 -5.72 -13.56
CA GLY A 43 7.34 -4.82 -12.91
C GLY A 43 5.95 -5.42 -12.80
N CYS A 44 5.07 -4.79 -12.02
CA CYS A 44 3.71 -5.24 -11.79
C CYS A 44 2.70 -4.14 -12.13
N ILE A 45 1.68 -4.48 -12.91
CA ILE A 45 0.49 -3.66 -13.14
C ILE A 45 -0.70 -4.40 -12.53
N HIS A 46 -1.27 -3.84 -11.45
CA HIS A 46 -2.43 -4.39 -10.75
C HIS A 46 -3.47 -3.29 -10.49
N PRO A 47 -4.36 -3.02 -11.44
CA PRO A 47 -5.34 -1.95 -11.28
C PRO A 47 -6.49 -2.39 -10.39
N TRP A 48 -7.03 -1.42 -9.64
CA TRP A 48 -8.28 -1.50 -8.89
C TRP A 48 -9.33 -0.57 -9.49
N PRO A 49 -10.08 -1.00 -10.53
CA PRO A 49 -11.14 -0.18 -11.13
C PRO A 49 -12.19 0.30 -10.12
N GLU A 50 -12.42 -0.49 -9.07
CA GLU A 50 -13.33 -0.19 -7.97
C GLU A 50 -12.86 1.01 -7.14
N LEU A 51 -11.57 1.37 -7.22
CA LEU A 51 -10.97 2.52 -6.55
C LEU A 51 -10.71 3.70 -7.51
N GLY A 52 -11.00 3.54 -8.80
CA GLY A 52 -10.88 4.57 -9.83
C GLY A 52 -9.87 4.28 -10.94
N ASP A 53 -9.15 3.16 -10.87
CA ASP A 53 -8.16 2.82 -11.90
C ASP A 53 -8.80 2.44 -13.24
N ILE A 54 -8.02 2.59 -14.31
CA ILE A 54 -8.38 1.99 -15.59
C ILE A 54 -8.23 0.46 -15.55
N PRO A 55 -9.09 -0.32 -16.24
CA PRO A 55 -8.95 -1.77 -16.31
C PRO A 55 -7.63 -2.22 -16.95
N VAL A 56 -7.15 -3.42 -16.60
CA VAL A 56 -5.86 -3.98 -17.06
C VAL A 56 -5.69 -3.97 -18.58
N GLY A 57 -6.76 -4.20 -19.35
CA GLY A 57 -6.72 -4.12 -20.81
C GLY A 57 -6.31 -2.73 -21.32
N LYS A 58 -6.82 -1.66 -20.71
CA LYS A 58 -6.43 -0.28 -21.05
C LYS A 58 -5.01 0.04 -20.57
N CYS A 59 -4.56 -0.56 -19.47
CA CYS A 59 -3.16 -0.42 -19.03
C CYS A 59 -2.22 -1.03 -20.08
N LEU A 60 -2.58 -2.20 -20.64
CA LEU A 60 -1.81 -2.86 -21.70
C LEU A 60 -1.80 -2.04 -23.00
N GLU A 61 -2.92 -1.41 -23.37
CA GLU A 61 -2.96 -0.48 -24.51
C GLU A 61 -2.06 0.74 -24.28
N ASP A 62 -2.09 1.33 -23.09
CA ASP A 62 -1.27 2.49 -22.74
C ASP A 62 0.23 2.15 -22.67
N LEU A 63 0.57 0.95 -22.19
CA LEU A 63 1.95 0.44 -22.14
C LEU A 63 2.62 0.36 -23.52
N LYS A 64 1.83 0.05 -24.57
CA LYS A 64 2.30 0.06 -25.97
C LYS A 64 2.55 1.47 -26.52
N GLY A 65 1.96 2.48 -25.89
CA GLY A 65 1.89 3.83 -26.43
C GLY A 65 2.45 4.88 -25.47
N ARG A 66 1.57 5.81 -25.10
CA ARG A 66 1.96 7.08 -24.45
C ARG A 66 2.35 6.93 -22.98
N ARG A 67 2.01 5.83 -22.32
CA ARG A 67 2.25 5.59 -20.89
C ARG A 67 1.67 6.76 -20.05
N ALA A 68 0.45 7.15 -20.40
CA ALA A 68 -0.27 8.27 -19.81
C ALA A 68 -0.78 7.98 -18.40
N TRP A 69 -0.93 6.71 -18.01
CA TRP A 69 -1.45 6.34 -16.69
C TRP A 69 -0.33 6.13 -15.66
N PRO A 70 -0.48 6.66 -14.43
CA PRO A 70 0.53 6.52 -13.38
C PRO A 70 0.91 5.06 -13.13
N ILE A 71 -0.08 4.16 -13.04
CA ILE A 71 0.17 2.72 -12.79
C ILE A 71 1.09 2.08 -13.83
N VAL A 72 1.00 2.51 -15.10
CA VAL A 72 1.85 2.02 -16.19
C VAL A 72 3.27 2.59 -16.06
N ARG A 73 3.40 3.89 -15.79
CA ARG A 73 4.71 4.53 -15.59
C ARG A 73 5.45 3.97 -14.38
N ARG A 74 4.73 3.74 -13.28
CA ARG A 74 5.30 3.19 -12.06
C ARG A 74 5.72 1.73 -12.22
N ALA A 75 4.97 0.92 -12.96
CA ALA A 75 5.40 -0.44 -13.31
C ALA A 75 6.67 -0.44 -14.18
N LEU A 76 6.81 0.49 -15.13
CA LEU A 76 8.03 0.65 -15.92
C LEU A 76 9.21 1.12 -15.05
N ARG A 77 8.97 2.03 -14.11
CA ARG A 77 9.99 2.50 -13.17
C ARG A 77 10.46 1.39 -12.23
N CYS A 78 9.54 0.51 -11.80
CA CYS A 78 9.85 -0.72 -11.08
C CYS A 78 10.77 -1.61 -11.90
N ALA A 79 10.40 -1.91 -13.16
CA ALA A 79 11.22 -2.70 -14.05
C ALA A 79 12.59 -2.08 -14.35
N GLU A 80 12.70 -0.75 -14.41
CA GLU A 80 13.99 -0.07 -14.64
C GLU A 80 14.96 -0.24 -13.46
N PHE A 81 14.49 -0.11 -12.23
CA PHE A 81 15.34 -0.35 -11.05
C PHE A 81 15.72 -1.82 -10.91
N ASP A 82 14.76 -2.71 -11.16
CA ASP A 82 14.98 -4.15 -11.13
C ASP A 82 15.96 -4.59 -12.23
N ASP A 83 15.87 -4.03 -13.44
CA ASP A 83 16.81 -4.27 -14.54
C ASP A 83 18.24 -3.90 -14.14
N ALA A 84 18.42 -2.69 -13.60
CA ALA A 84 19.75 -2.21 -13.19
C ALA A 84 20.41 -3.15 -12.16
N ALA A 85 19.66 -3.59 -11.15
CA ALA A 85 20.15 -4.50 -10.13
C ALA A 85 20.43 -5.91 -10.70
N ARG A 86 19.56 -6.43 -11.58
CA ARG A 86 19.79 -7.73 -12.23
C ARG A 86 20.93 -7.74 -13.23
N VAL A 87 21.22 -6.60 -13.85
CA VAL A 87 22.43 -6.43 -14.68
C VAL A 87 23.69 -6.46 -13.81
N ALA A 88 23.62 -5.88 -12.61
CA ALA A 88 24.69 -5.92 -11.62
C ALA A 88 24.81 -7.26 -10.86
N GLU A 89 23.86 -8.17 -11.03
CA GLU A 89 23.76 -9.44 -10.27
C GLU A 89 23.59 -9.22 -8.75
N GLU A 90 22.94 -8.12 -8.38
CA GLU A 90 22.73 -7.70 -6.99
C GLU A 90 21.25 -7.73 -6.60
N SER A 91 20.97 -7.85 -5.31
CA SER A 91 19.63 -7.60 -4.76
C SER A 91 19.42 -6.10 -4.55
N LEU A 92 18.23 -5.61 -4.86
CA LEU A 92 17.82 -4.25 -4.50
C LEU A 92 17.73 -4.04 -2.98
N PHE A 93 17.66 -5.14 -2.21
CA PHE A 93 17.60 -5.13 -0.75
C PHE A 93 18.97 -5.30 -0.07
N GLU A 94 20.06 -5.38 -0.84
CA GLU A 94 21.41 -5.43 -0.27
C GLU A 94 21.64 -4.19 0.61
N ASP A 95 22.09 -4.41 1.86
CA ASP A 95 22.29 -3.37 2.87
C ASP A 95 21.06 -2.47 3.17
N MET A 96 19.85 -2.94 2.89
CA MET A 96 18.61 -2.21 3.17
C MET A 96 17.91 -2.74 4.42
N GLU A 97 17.48 -1.83 5.29
CA GLU A 97 16.56 -2.15 6.38
C GLU A 97 15.11 -1.83 5.97
N VAL A 98 14.30 -2.87 5.76
CA VAL A 98 12.89 -2.68 5.38
C VAL A 98 12.05 -2.30 6.60
N PRO A 99 11.31 -1.17 6.58
CA PRO A 99 10.42 -0.79 7.67
C PRO A 99 9.35 -1.85 7.96
N THR A 100 9.04 -2.06 9.24
CA THR A 100 7.99 -2.99 9.66
C THR A 100 6.61 -2.59 9.11
N SER A 101 5.74 -3.57 8.90
CA SER A 101 4.36 -3.38 8.43
C SER A 101 3.32 -3.46 9.54
N HIS A 102 2.19 -2.78 9.34
CA HIS A 102 0.95 -3.02 10.06
C HIS A 102 0.23 -4.24 9.51
N ALA A 103 -0.69 -4.80 10.31
CA ALA A 103 -1.62 -5.83 9.87
C ALA A 103 -2.85 -5.21 9.20
N THR A 104 -3.11 -5.55 7.93
CA THR A 104 -4.32 -5.13 7.22
C THR A 104 -5.47 -6.08 7.50
N LEU A 105 -6.55 -5.55 8.07
CA LEU A 105 -7.81 -6.25 8.30
C LEU A 105 -8.88 -5.77 7.33
N VAL A 106 -9.56 -6.74 6.71
CA VAL A 106 -10.63 -6.45 5.73
C VAL A 106 -12.00 -6.29 6.40
N LYS A 107 -12.12 -6.72 7.66
CA LYS A 107 -13.33 -6.61 8.47
C LYS A 107 -12.99 -6.39 9.95
N ALA A 108 -13.96 -5.84 10.68
CA ALA A 108 -13.92 -5.76 12.14
C ALA A 108 -14.14 -7.16 12.74
N ASP A 109 -13.06 -7.95 12.84
CA ASP A 109 -13.08 -9.32 13.38
C ASP A 109 -12.03 -9.50 14.48
N ALA A 110 -12.49 -9.82 15.69
CA ALA A 110 -11.64 -9.99 16.86
C ALA A 110 -10.66 -11.16 16.72
N ALA A 111 -11.02 -12.20 15.95
CA ALA A 111 -10.13 -13.33 15.70
C ALA A 111 -8.96 -12.92 14.79
N GLU A 112 -9.21 -12.05 13.78
CA GLU A 112 -8.14 -11.52 12.93
C GLU A 112 -7.22 -10.58 13.72
N VAL A 113 -7.77 -9.77 14.64
CA VAL A 113 -6.95 -8.95 15.57
C VAL A 113 -6.08 -9.83 16.45
N SER A 114 -6.63 -10.90 17.01
CA SER A 114 -5.88 -11.84 17.84
C SER A 114 -4.77 -12.53 17.05
N ALA A 115 -5.05 -12.95 15.81
CA ALA A 115 -4.06 -13.52 14.91
C ALA A 115 -2.94 -12.52 14.56
N ALA A 116 -3.28 -11.25 14.29
CA ALA A 116 -2.30 -10.21 14.04
C ALA A 116 -1.38 -9.98 15.26
N VAL A 117 -1.94 -9.89 16.46
CA VAL A 117 -1.16 -9.75 17.70
C VAL A 117 -0.27 -10.97 17.92
N ALA A 118 -0.79 -12.18 17.71
CA ALA A 118 -0.02 -13.43 17.82
C ALA A 118 1.13 -13.52 16.81
N ALA A 119 0.95 -12.95 15.61
CA ALA A 119 1.99 -12.81 14.59
C ALA A 119 3.01 -11.68 14.87
N GLY A 120 2.81 -10.92 15.95
CA GLY A 120 3.74 -9.88 16.42
C GLY A 120 3.42 -8.46 15.95
N PHE A 121 2.28 -8.22 15.29
CA PHE A 121 1.89 -6.88 14.87
C PHE A 121 1.56 -5.97 16.06
N THR A 122 2.09 -4.76 16.02
CA THR A 122 1.84 -3.69 17.00
C THR A 122 0.91 -2.60 16.47
N VAL A 123 0.62 -2.64 15.16
CA VAL A 123 -0.29 -1.71 14.48
C VAL A 123 -1.23 -2.51 13.60
N VAL A 124 -2.52 -2.19 13.66
CA VAL A 124 -3.58 -2.79 12.86
C VAL A 124 -4.27 -1.70 12.03
N LYS A 125 -4.50 -1.96 10.75
CA LYS A 125 -5.31 -1.13 9.86
C LYS A 125 -6.66 -1.80 9.60
N MET A 126 -7.74 -1.06 9.83
CA MET A 126 -9.12 -1.51 9.61
C MET A 126 -9.83 -0.54 8.67
N LYS A 127 -10.60 -1.07 7.72
CA LYS A 127 -11.53 -0.26 6.92
C LYS A 127 -12.72 0.18 7.78
N ALA A 128 -13.12 1.45 7.65
CA ALA A 128 -14.21 2.07 8.39
C ALA A 128 -15.15 2.86 7.46
N GLY A 129 -16.25 3.37 8.00
CA GLY A 129 -17.20 4.21 7.29
C GLY A 129 -18.51 3.53 6.89
N ARG A 130 -18.64 2.21 7.10
CA ARG A 130 -19.87 1.47 6.73
C ARG A 130 -20.90 1.51 7.85
N ASP A 131 -20.47 1.26 9.07
CA ASP A 131 -21.30 1.32 10.27
C ASP A 131 -20.48 1.90 11.42
N LEU A 132 -20.48 3.22 11.53
CA LEU A 132 -19.66 3.97 12.47
C LEU A 132 -19.91 3.58 13.94
N ALA A 133 -21.15 3.24 14.28
CA ALA A 133 -21.50 2.85 15.64
C ALA A 133 -20.95 1.47 15.98
N ALA A 134 -21.12 0.50 15.08
CA ALA A 134 -20.56 -0.84 15.25
C ALA A 134 -19.02 -0.82 15.23
N GLU A 135 -18.41 -0.02 14.37
CA GLU A 135 -16.96 0.14 14.26
C GLU A 135 -16.38 0.79 15.53
N ALA A 136 -17.04 1.82 16.09
CA ALA A 136 -16.62 2.44 17.35
C ALA A 136 -16.73 1.48 18.54
N ASP A 137 -17.83 0.71 18.65
CA ASP A 137 -18.01 -0.31 19.69
C ASP A 137 -16.95 -1.42 19.58
N PHE A 138 -16.68 -1.89 18.36
CA PHE A 138 -15.62 -2.85 18.09
C PHE A 138 -14.25 -2.33 18.53
N LEU A 139 -13.89 -1.10 18.13
CA LEU A 139 -12.63 -0.47 18.53
C LEU A 139 -12.53 -0.33 20.05
N GLY A 140 -13.60 0.09 20.73
CA GLY A 140 -13.63 0.16 22.19
C GLY A 140 -13.30 -1.18 22.86
N LYS A 141 -13.92 -2.27 22.38
CA LYS A 141 -13.65 -3.62 22.88
C LYS A 141 -12.21 -4.07 22.61
N MET A 142 -11.69 -3.81 21.41
CA MET A 142 -10.36 -4.25 21.03
C MET A 142 -9.25 -3.43 21.68
N VAL A 143 -9.42 -2.12 21.87
CA VAL A 143 -8.50 -1.27 22.65
C VAL A 143 -8.44 -1.72 24.10
N ALA A 144 -9.58 -2.08 24.71
CA ALA A 144 -9.60 -2.62 26.06
C ALA A 144 -8.89 -3.99 26.16
N ALA A 145 -9.03 -4.86 25.15
CA ALA A 145 -8.40 -6.17 25.12
C ALA A 145 -6.89 -6.11 24.80
N TYR A 146 -6.47 -5.15 23.96
CA TYR A 146 -5.11 -4.99 23.48
C TYR A 146 -4.64 -3.53 23.65
N PRO A 147 -4.38 -3.07 24.90
CA PRO A 147 -4.15 -1.66 25.20
C PRO A 147 -2.87 -1.07 24.59
N THR A 148 -1.93 -1.92 24.16
CA THR A 148 -0.69 -1.48 23.50
C THR A 148 -0.80 -1.44 21.97
N LEU A 149 -1.87 -2.00 21.40
CA LEU A 149 -2.06 -2.05 19.96
C LEU A 149 -2.48 -0.68 19.42
N ARG A 150 -1.84 -0.25 18.33
CA ARG A 150 -2.18 1.01 17.65
C ARG A 150 -3.12 0.76 16.48
N TRP A 151 -4.01 1.71 16.22
CA TRP A 151 -5.07 1.55 15.23
C TRP A 151 -4.99 2.58 14.11
N ARG A 152 -5.09 2.10 12.87
CA ARG A 152 -5.29 2.92 11.67
C ARG A 152 -6.68 2.66 11.14
N LEU A 153 -7.45 3.72 10.94
CA LEU A 153 -8.77 3.62 10.34
C LEU A 153 -8.71 4.19 8.94
N ASP A 154 -9.33 3.52 7.99
CA ASP A 154 -9.32 3.96 6.60
C ASP A 154 -10.77 4.05 6.09
N PHE A 155 -11.20 5.29 5.87
CA PHE A 155 -12.57 5.63 5.51
C PHE A 155 -12.80 5.76 4.01
N ASN A 156 -11.74 5.85 3.20
CA ASN A 156 -11.82 6.08 1.75
C ASN A 156 -12.83 7.20 1.38
N GLU A 157 -12.83 8.30 2.13
CA GLU A 157 -13.68 9.48 1.90
C GLU A 157 -15.19 9.21 2.00
N VAL A 158 -15.61 8.12 2.67
CA VAL A 158 -17.04 7.73 2.73
C VAL A 158 -17.93 8.75 3.45
N PRO A 159 -17.64 9.21 4.68
CA PRO A 159 -18.52 10.13 5.36
C PRO A 159 -18.25 11.59 4.94
N ASP A 160 -19.26 12.43 5.08
CA ASP A 160 -19.10 13.87 4.94
C ASP A 160 -18.35 14.49 6.16
N PRO A 161 -17.89 15.75 6.07
CA PRO A 161 -17.20 16.41 7.17
C PRO A 161 -17.94 16.49 8.50
N GLU A 162 -19.27 16.64 8.50
CA GLU A 162 -20.06 16.74 9.72
C GLU A 162 -20.14 15.38 10.42
N THR A 163 -20.38 14.33 9.63
CA THR A 163 -20.38 12.94 10.09
C THR A 163 -19.01 12.52 10.63
N ALA A 164 -17.93 12.91 9.96
CA ALA A 164 -16.56 12.68 10.42
C ALA A 164 -16.26 13.36 11.77
N ASP A 165 -16.68 14.62 11.93
CA ASP A 165 -16.54 15.36 13.19
C ASP A 165 -17.37 14.72 14.32
N GLY A 166 -18.58 14.29 14.01
CA GLY A 166 -19.47 13.55 14.92
C GLY A 166 -18.86 12.25 15.40
N PHE A 167 -18.29 11.46 14.48
CA PHE A 167 -17.58 10.22 14.81
C PHE A 167 -16.42 10.47 15.79
N LEU A 168 -15.51 11.40 15.46
CA LEU A 168 -14.37 11.74 16.32
C LEU A 168 -14.80 12.27 17.69
N THR A 169 -15.88 13.06 17.75
CA THR A 169 -16.45 13.56 19.00
C THR A 169 -17.00 12.41 19.86
N GLY A 170 -17.62 11.41 19.23
CA GLY A 170 -18.21 10.26 19.90
C GLY A 170 -17.20 9.21 20.39
N LEU A 171 -15.96 9.24 19.91
CA LEU A 171 -14.93 8.28 20.33
C LEU A 171 -14.51 8.49 21.80
N PRO A 172 -14.51 7.44 22.64
CA PRO A 172 -13.96 7.50 23.99
C PRO A 172 -12.50 7.97 23.99
N PRO A 173 -12.03 8.70 25.01
CA PRO A 173 -10.64 9.18 25.09
C PRO A 173 -9.60 8.08 24.87
N GLN A 174 -9.79 6.91 25.50
CA GLN A 174 -8.89 5.76 25.38
C GLN A 174 -8.79 5.24 23.94
N VAL A 175 -9.90 5.26 23.19
CA VAL A 175 -9.90 4.85 21.77
C VAL A 175 -9.16 5.90 20.93
N ARG A 176 -9.42 7.20 21.17
CA ARG A 176 -8.71 8.27 20.46
C ARG A 176 -7.20 8.24 20.71
N GLU A 177 -6.79 7.96 21.94
CA GLU A 177 -5.38 7.82 22.31
C GLU A 177 -4.74 6.60 21.64
N ALA A 178 -5.49 5.53 21.35
CA ALA A 178 -5.01 4.33 20.68
C ALA A 178 -4.86 4.47 19.14
N LEU A 179 -5.45 5.50 18.54
CA LEU A 179 -5.33 5.77 17.10
C LEU A 179 -3.90 6.20 16.76
N ASP A 180 -3.26 5.49 15.82
CA ASP A 180 -2.05 5.96 15.14
C ASP A 180 -2.41 7.13 14.22
N PHE A 181 -3.40 6.93 13.34
CA PHE A 181 -4.00 7.96 12.50
C PHE A 181 -5.29 7.46 11.83
N ILE A 182 -5.98 8.36 11.13
CA ILE A 182 -7.12 8.05 10.27
C ILE A 182 -6.81 8.48 8.83
N GLU A 183 -6.94 7.55 7.88
CA GLU A 183 -6.82 7.78 6.43
C GLU A 183 -8.15 8.24 5.85
N ASP A 184 -8.10 9.33 5.08
CA ASP A 184 -9.19 9.82 4.24
C ASP A 184 -10.54 9.87 4.96
N ILE A 185 -10.56 10.45 6.16
CA ILE A 185 -11.74 10.45 7.05
C ILE A 185 -12.98 11.03 6.35
N CYS A 186 -12.80 11.98 5.45
CA CYS A 186 -13.80 12.57 4.55
C CYS A 186 -13.05 13.18 3.36
N PRO A 187 -13.72 13.61 2.27
CA PRO A 187 -13.04 14.23 1.13
C PRO A 187 -12.07 15.35 1.56
N PHE A 188 -10.90 15.41 0.93
CA PHE A 188 -9.84 16.30 1.40
C PHE A 188 -10.23 17.77 1.27
N SER A 189 -10.02 18.53 2.34
CA SER A 189 -10.14 19.99 2.35
C SER A 189 -9.19 20.54 3.40
N GLU A 190 -8.30 21.44 2.98
CA GLU A 190 -7.32 22.08 3.87
C GLU A 190 -8.00 22.67 5.13
N THR A 191 -9.07 23.44 4.93
CA THR A 191 -9.81 24.07 6.03
C THR A 191 -10.48 23.05 6.93
N THR A 192 -11.12 22.03 6.35
CA THR A 192 -11.87 21.02 7.09
C THR A 192 -10.92 20.17 7.93
N TRP A 193 -9.89 19.61 7.32
CA TRP A 193 -8.94 18.72 7.98
C TRP A 193 -8.12 19.46 9.03
N ALA A 194 -7.71 20.70 8.78
CA ALA A 194 -7.05 21.53 9.80
C ALA A 194 -7.98 21.80 10.99
N GLY A 195 -9.28 22.00 10.76
CA GLY A 195 -10.30 22.12 11.79
C GLY A 195 -10.44 20.85 12.63
N LEU A 196 -10.54 19.69 11.98
CA LEU A 196 -10.62 18.38 12.64
C LEU A 196 -9.38 18.11 13.49
N TRP A 197 -8.18 18.31 12.94
CA TRP A 197 -6.93 18.16 13.69
C TRP A 197 -6.88 19.08 14.91
N LYS A 198 -7.22 20.37 14.74
CA LYS A 198 -7.21 21.35 15.82
C LYS A 198 -8.15 20.96 16.97
N LYS A 199 -9.32 20.42 16.64
CA LYS A 199 -10.36 20.03 17.61
C LYS A 199 -10.05 18.72 18.32
N HIS A 200 -9.64 17.69 17.57
CA HIS A 200 -9.59 16.32 18.07
C HIS A 200 -8.20 15.79 18.40
N ARG A 201 -7.15 16.39 17.80
CA ARG A 201 -5.76 15.95 17.94
C ARG A 201 -5.53 14.48 17.57
N VAL A 202 -6.36 13.94 16.66
CA VAL A 202 -6.15 12.65 16.01
C VAL A 202 -5.44 12.90 14.68
N PRO A 203 -4.25 12.32 14.43
CA PRO A 203 -3.54 12.54 13.18
C PRO A 203 -4.35 12.05 11.97
N LEU A 204 -4.37 12.85 10.91
CA LEU A 204 -5.02 12.51 9.65
C LEU A 204 -3.99 12.21 8.57
N ALA A 205 -4.27 11.19 7.77
CA ALA A 205 -3.44 10.77 6.65
C ALA A 205 -4.20 10.94 5.34
N VAL A 206 -3.55 11.54 4.34
CA VAL A 206 -4.10 11.62 2.98
C VAL A 206 -3.60 10.43 2.16
N ASP A 207 -4.50 9.75 1.48
CA ASP A 207 -4.20 8.62 0.58
C ASP A 207 -4.69 8.90 -0.85
N ARG A 208 -6.01 9.02 -1.07
CA ARG A 208 -6.60 9.18 -2.43
C ARG A 208 -6.17 10.47 -3.14
N GLU A 209 -6.05 11.56 -2.39
CA GLU A 209 -5.66 12.88 -2.90
C GLU A 209 -4.20 13.23 -2.58
N SER A 210 -3.33 12.23 -2.39
CA SER A 210 -1.92 12.46 -2.07
C SER A 210 -1.25 13.42 -3.04
N GLY A 211 -0.52 14.39 -2.50
CA GLY A 211 0.12 15.42 -3.30
C GLY A 211 1.00 16.36 -2.48
N PRO A 212 1.91 17.13 -3.12
CA PRO A 212 2.86 17.99 -2.40
C PRO A 212 2.24 19.13 -1.56
N HIS A 213 0.96 19.44 -1.80
CA HIS A 213 0.27 20.59 -1.23
C HIS A 213 -0.90 20.17 -0.33
N ARG A 214 -0.72 19.13 0.49
CA ARG A 214 -1.74 18.57 1.39
C ARG A 214 -1.38 18.81 2.85
N LYS A 215 -1.24 20.07 3.26
CA LYS A 215 -0.58 20.46 4.52
C LYS A 215 -1.44 20.27 5.77
N ALA A 216 -2.76 20.20 5.61
CA ALA A 216 -3.67 19.91 6.72
C ALA A 216 -3.56 18.47 7.23
N ALA A 217 -3.04 17.53 6.42
CA ALA A 217 -2.76 16.18 6.86
C ALA A 217 -1.46 16.12 7.69
N GLN A 218 -1.40 15.23 8.68
CA GLN A 218 -0.19 14.98 9.46
C GLN A 218 0.68 13.90 8.82
N LEU A 219 0.07 13.07 7.97
CA LEU A 219 0.76 12.01 7.24
C LEU A 219 0.33 12.00 5.77
N THR A 220 1.22 11.48 4.93
CA THR A 220 0.94 11.14 3.54
C THR A 220 1.13 9.64 3.35
N VAL A 221 0.13 8.98 2.79
CA VAL A 221 0.23 7.59 2.35
C VAL A 221 0.82 7.60 0.95
N ILE A 222 1.87 6.81 0.72
CA ILE A 222 2.51 6.67 -0.58
C ILE A 222 2.34 5.23 -1.06
N LYS A 223 1.79 5.07 -2.27
CA LYS A 223 1.64 3.80 -2.97
C LYS A 223 2.57 3.77 -4.17
N PRO A 224 3.73 3.09 -4.10
CA PRO A 224 4.70 3.11 -5.19
C PRO A 224 4.19 2.59 -6.54
N ALA A 225 3.08 1.84 -6.54
CA ALA A 225 2.36 1.42 -7.73
C ALA A 225 1.65 2.56 -8.48
N LEU A 226 1.37 3.70 -7.83
CA LEU A 226 0.64 4.83 -8.42
C LEU A 226 1.40 6.16 -8.28
N ASP A 227 1.98 6.39 -7.12
CA ASP A 227 2.55 7.68 -6.74
C ASP A 227 4.01 7.83 -7.15
N GLU A 228 4.50 9.06 -7.13
CA GLU A 228 5.92 9.39 -7.26
C GLU A 228 6.56 9.50 -5.86
N PRO A 229 7.24 8.45 -5.34
CA PRO A 229 7.57 8.37 -3.92
C PRO A 229 8.53 9.45 -3.46
N PHE A 230 9.55 9.76 -4.26
CA PHE A 230 10.54 10.79 -3.91
C PHE A 230 9.92 12.18 -3.82
N LEU A 231 9.07 12.55 -4.80
CA LEU A 231 8.40 13.85 -4.83
C LEU A 231 7.51 14.04 -3.59
N LEU A 232 6.75 13.00 -3.23
CA LEU A 232 5.86 13.06 -2.07
C LEU A 232 6.64 13.01 -0.74
N ALA A 233 7.73 12.26 -0.67
CA ALA A 233 8.59 12.22 0.51
C ALA A 233 9.29 13.56 0.76
N GLU A 234 9.84 14.19 -0.28
CA GLU A 234 10.44 15.52 -0.18
C GLU A 234 9.42 16.56 0.31
N ALA A 235 8.23 16.56 -0.29
CA ALA A 235 7.15 17.45 0.13
C ALA A 235 6.70 17.18 1.57
N ALA A 236 6.56 15.91 1.97
CA ALA A 236 6.20 15.54 3.35
C ALA A 236 7.24 16.05 4.35
N ALA A 237 8.54 15.85 4.06
CA ALA A 237 9.63 16.36 4.88
C ALA A 237 9.58 17.90 5.01
N MET A 238 9.37 18.62 3.90
CA MET A 238 9.24 20.08 3.90
C MET A 238 8.02 20.58 4.67
N ASN A 239 6.94 19.79 4.71
CA ASN A 239 5.71 20.12 5.42
C ASN A 239 5.72 19.65 6.89
N GLY A 240 6.76 18.97 7.35
CA GLY A 240 6.82 18.38 8.70
C GLY A 240 5.81 17.23 8.90
N GLN A 241 5.46 16.55 7.81
CA GLN A 241 4.57 15.39 7.80
C GLN A 241 5.38 14.10 7.97
N ALA A 242 4.73 13.04 8.44
CA ALA A 242 5.30 11.70 8.38
C ALA A 242 4.80 10.96 7.13
N VAL A 243 5.49 9.89 6.74
CA VAL A 243 5.11 9.07 5.57
C VAL A 243 4.79 7.64 5.99
N VAL A 244 3.79 7.06 5.34
CA VAL A 244 3.49 5.63 5.39
C VAL A 244 3.50 5.09 3.97
N VAL A 245 4.41 4.17 3.68
CA VAL A 245 4.42 3.48 2.38
C VAL A 245 3.51 2.26 2.46
N THR A 246 2.67 2.04 1.45
CA THR A 246 1.80 0.87 1.36
C THR A 246 1.97 0.15 0.03
N SER A 247 1.83 -1.17 0.04
CA SER A 247 1.53 -1.93 -1.17
C SER A 247 0.15 -1.57 -1.69
N TYR A 248 -0.16 -1.98 -2.92
CA TYR A 248 -1.43 -1.66 -3.54
C TYR A 248 -2.42 -2.83 -3.50
N MET A 249 -2.32 -3.68 -2.46
CA MET A 249 -3.01 -4.98 -2.40
C MET A 249 -2.78 -5.80 -3.68
N ASP A 250 -1.57 -5.72 -4.20
CA ASP A 250 -1.16 -6.19 -5.52
C ASP A 250 -0.31 -7.46 -5.44
N HIS A 251 0.20 -7.90 -6.59
CA HIS A 251 1.07 -9.07 -6.68
C HIS A 251 2.27 -8.97 -5.71
N PRO A 252 2.78 -10.09 -5.17
CA PRO A 252 3.98 -10.09 -4.32
C PRO A 252 5.19 -9.33 -4.90
N LEU A 253 5.35 -9.29 -6.22
CA LEU A 253 6.38 -8.45 -6.88
C LEU A 253 6.14 -6.95 -6.64
N GLY A 254 4.89 -6.49 -6.71
CA GLY A 254 4.52 -5.12 -6.37
C GLY A 254 4.67 -4.81 -4.88
N GLN A 255 4.38 -5.78 -4.02
CA GLN A 255 4.64 -5.69 -2.58
C GLN A 255 6.14 -5.56 -2.27
N ALA A 256 7.00 -6.34 -2.96
CA ALA A 256 8.45 -6.21 -2.86
C ALA A 256 8.94 -4.84 -3.35
N PHE A 257 8.39 -4.34 -4.46
CA PHE A 257 8.72 -2.99 -4.93
C PHE A 257 8.33 -1.91 -3.91
N ALA A 258 7.16 -2.04 -3.27
CA ALA A 258 6.74 -1.12 -2.21
C ALA A 258 7.65 -1.20 -0.98
N ALA A 259 8.08 -2.42 -0.60
CA ALA A 259 9.01 -2.63 0.51
C ALA A 259 10.38 -2.01 0.25
N TRP A 260 10.91 -2.19 -0.96
CA TRP A 260 12.17 -1.58 -1.37
C TRP A 260 12.08 -0.05 -1.42
N GLU A 261 11.01 0.51 -2.02
CA GLU A 261 10.78 1.96 -2.04
C GLU A 261 10.68 2.53 -0.62
N ALA A 262 10.08 1.81 0.33
CA ALA A 262 10.04 2.21 1.74
C ALA A 262 11.43 2.22 2.38
N ALA A 263 12.24 1.17 2.16
CA ALA A 263 13.61 1.10 2.68
C ALA A 263 14.50 2.21 2.10
N ARG A 264 14.44 2.39 0.77
CA ARG A 264 15.16 3.46 0.06
C ARG A 264 14.75 4.84 0.57
N MET A 265 13.46 5.04 0.82
CA MET A 265 12.95 6.31 1.34
C MET A 265 13.45 6.60 2.75
N GLU A 266 13.47 5.62 3.64
CA GLU A 266 14.02 5.79 4.98
C GLU A 266 15.53 6.08 4.94
N LEU A 267 16.26 5.46 4.02
CA LEU A 267 17.68 5.76 3.79
C LEU A 267 17.90 7.21 3.34
N LEU A 268 17.06 7.71 2.42
CA LEU A 268 17.18 9.07 1.87
C LEU A 268 16.62 10.16 2.79
N PHE A 269 15.62 9.81 3.59
CA PHE A 269 14.93 10.72 4.52
C PHE A 269 14.79 10.07 5.91
N PRO A 270 15.90 9.90 6.67
CA PRO A 270 15.87 9.20 7.96
C PRO A 270 14.86 9.79 8.95
N GLY A 271 14.04 8.93 9.54
CA GLY A 271 12.99 9.28 10.50
C GLY A 271 11.68 9.77 9.88
N LEU A 272 11.58 9.84 8.55
CA LEU A 272 10.34 10.23 7.85
C LEU A 272 9.35 9.07 7.78
N VAL A 273 9.82 7.85 7.55
CA VAL A 273 8.98 6.69 7.28
C VAL A 273 8.52 6.06 8.60
N ARG A 274 7.21 5.89 8.76
CA ARG A 274 6.58 5.22 9.90
C ARG A 274 6.36 3.75 9.57
N VAL A 275 5.77 3.00 10.51
CA VAL A 275 5.30 1.62 10.24
C VAL A 275 4.49 1.62 8.94
N CYS A 276 4.85 0.77 7.99
CA CYS A 276 4.33 0.74 6.62
C CYS A 276 3.14 -0.22 6.49
N GLY A 277 2.60 -0.40 5.28
CA GLY A 277 1.58 -1.39 4.93
C GLY A 277 2.00 -2.23 3.72
N LEU A 278 3.14 -2.91 3.85
CA LEU A 278 3.84 -3.51 2.69
C LEU A 278 3.31 -4.89 2.33
N GLN A 279 2.67 -5.58 3.27
CA GLN A 279 2.30 -6.99 3.14
C GLN A 279 0.79 -7.16 3.16
N THR A 280 0.28 -7.69 2.06
CA THR A 280 -1.15 -7.96 1.84
C THR A 280 -1.38 -9.33 1.19
N HIS A 281 -0.31 -10.13 1.03
CA HIS A 281 -0.39 -11.46 0.43
C HIS A 281 -1.28 -12.44 1.21
N HIS A 282 -1.41 -12.27 2.53
CA HIS A 282 -2.29 -13.09 3.37
C HIS A 282 -3.77 -12.97 3.00
N LEU A 283 -4.15 -11.90 2.31
CA LEU A 283 -5.52 -11.67 1.83
C LEU A 283 -5.89 -12.56 0.63
N PHE A 284 -4.90 -13.16 -0.03
CA PHE A 284 -5.07 -13.95 -1.25
C PHE A 284 -4.73 -15.43 -1.02
N GLU A 285 -5.23 -16.28 -1.91
CA GLU A 285 -4.84 -17.69 -1.98
C GLU A 285 -3.34 -17.81 -2.25
N ASN A 286 -2.72 -18.83 -1.63
CA ASN A 286 -1.27 -19.03 -1.77
C ASN A 286 -0.90 -19.42 -3.20
N ASN A 287 0.21 -18.87 -3.66
CA ASN A 287 0.95 -19.26 -4.85
C ASN A 287 2.46 -19.18 -4.58
N ALA A 288 3.28 -19.61 -5.55
CA ALA A 288 4.73 -19.65 -5.41
C ALA A 288 5.36 -18.29 -5.03
N PHE A 289 4.78 -17.16 -5.49
CA PHE A 289 5.26 -15.83 -5.13
C PHE A 289 4.87 -15.45 -3.70
N THR A 290 3.68 -15.79 -3.23
CA THR A 290 3.28 -15.54 -1.82
C THR A 290 4.09 -16.39 -0.85
N GLU A 291 4.45 -17.62 -1.23
CA GLU A 291 5.28 -18.50 -0.42
C GLU A 291 6.70 -17.95 -0.25
N ALA A 292 7.23 -17.30 -1.29
CA ALA A 292 8.54 -16.62 -1.23
C ALA A 292 8.55 -15.39 -0.30
N LEU A 293 7.41 -14.74 -0.06
CA LEU A 293 7.28 -13.70 0.98
C LEU A 293 7.11 -14.28 2.41
N GLY A 294 6.93 -15.59 2.53
CA GLY A 294 6.83 -16.29 3.81
C GLY A 294 5.57 -15.95 4.61
N GLU A 295 5.65 -16.21 5.91
CA GLU A 295 4.55 -16.02 6.85
C GLU A 295 4.15 -14.54 7.00
N TRP A 296 2.85 -14.31 7.23
CA TRP A 296 2.32 -12.98 7.51
C TRP A 296 2.77 -12.50 8.89
N LYS A 297 3.69 -11.53 8.90
CA LYS A 297 4.31 -10.96 10.10
C LYS A 297 4.76 -9.50 9.84
N PRO A 298 5.11 -8.71 10.87
CA PRO A 298 5.49 -7.30 10.68
C PRO A 298 6.74 -7.10 9.84
N GLY A 299 7.75 -7.94 10.03
CA GLY A 299 8.99 -7.89 9.25
C GLY A 299 8.76 -8.41 7.84
N PHE A 300 9.32 -7.71 6.85
CA PHE A 300 9.24 -8.14 5.45
C PHE A 300 10.27 -9.25 5.18
N THR A 301 9.81 -10.38 4.62
CA THR A 301 10.73 -11.42 4.15
C THR A 301 11.14 -11.07 2.72
N VAL A 302 12.42 -10.75 2.52
CA VAL A 302 12.97 -10.49 1.19
C VAL A 302 13.01 -11.80 0.39
N PRO A 303 12.39 -11.87 -0.80
CA PRO A 303 12.47 -13.05 -1.66
C PRO A 303 13.90 -13.20 -2.20
N GLY A 304 14.38 -14.45 -2.33
CA GLY A 304 15.71 -14.73 -2.85
C GLY A 304 15.87 -14.36 -4.33
N GLY A 305 17.12 -14.09 -4.74
CA GLY A 305 17.48 -13.78 -6.11
C GLY A 305 18.04 -12.37 -6.32
N THR A 306 18.02 -11.91 -7.56
CA THR A 306 18.54 -10.62 -8.01
C THR A 306 17.42 -9.59 -8.18
N GLY A 307 17.75 -8.30 -8.17
CA GLY A 307 16.74 -7.22 -8.23
C GLY A 307 15.78 -7.30 -7.05
N LEU A 308 14.48 -7.33 -7.33
CA LEU A 308 13.41 -7.55 -6.36
C LEU A 308 13.28 -9.01 -5.90
N GLY A 309 14.14 -9.91 -6.35
CA GLY A 309 14.11 -11.35 -6.09
C GLY A 309 13.15 -12.10 -7.01
N PHE A 310 12.67 -13.26 -6.54
CA PHE A 310 11.75 -14.15 -7.24
C PHE A 310 12.30 -14.80 -8.52
N ASP A 311 13.62 -14.97 -8.64
CA ASP A 311 14.27 -15.44 -9.87
C ASP A 311 13.66 -16.76 -10.37
N ASP A 312 13.55 -17.77 -9.49
CA ASP A 312 12.95 -19.06 -9.81
C ASP A 312 11.49 -18.94 -10.27
N GLN A 313 10.70 -18.08 -9.59
CA GLN A 313 9.29 -17.92 -9.91
C GLN A 313 9.09 -17.17 -11.24
N LEU A 314 9.93 -16.18 -11.54
CA LEU A 314 9.88 -15.39 -12.76
C LEU A 314 10.35 -16.18 -13.99
N ASP A 315 11.36 -17.03 -13.82
CA ASP A 315 11.87 -17.93 -14.86
C ASP A 315 10.86 -19.03 -15.23
N ALA A 316 10.01 -19.44 -14.28
CA ALA A 316 8.96 -20.42 -14.51
C ALA A 316 7.74 -19.86 -15.27
N LEU A 317 7.63 -18.53 -15.46
CA LEU A 317 6.49 -17.92 -16.13
C LEU A 317 6.56 -18.03 -17.66
N THR A 318 5.39 -18.18 -18.27
CA THR A 318 5.24 -17.99 -19.71
C THR A 318 5.17 -16.50 -20.02
N TRP A 319 6.13 -16.01 -20.81
CA TRP A 319 6.22 -14.62 -21.25
C TRP A 319 5.76 -14.50 -22.70
N VAL A 320 4.85 -13.55 -22.95
CA VAL A 320 4.37 -13.22 -24.31
C VAL A 320 4.83 -11.82 -24.66
N LYS A 321 5.43 -11.65 -25.84
CA LYS A 321 5.86 -10.34 -26.31
C LYS A 321 4.63 -9.43 -26.48
N LEU A 322 4.70 -8.23 -25.91
CA LEU A 322 3.68 -7.22 -26.08
C LEU A 322 3.78 -6.64 -27.50
N SER A 323 2.85 -7.04 -28.37
CA SER A 323 2.73 -6.55 -29.75
C SER A 323 1.93 -5.26 -29.84
#